data_AF-A0A7J0CP28-F1
#
_entry.id   AF-A0A7J0CP28-F1
#
_cell.length_a   1.000
_cell.length_b   1.000
_cell.length_c   1.000
_cell.angle_alpha   90.00
_cell.angle_beta   90.00
_cell.angle_gamma   90.00
#
_symmetry.space_group_name_H-M   'P 1'
#
loop_
_entity.id
_entity.type
_entity.pdbx_description
1 polymer ?
#
loop_
_entity_poly.entity_id
_entity_poly.type
_entity_poly.pdbx_seq_one_letter_code
_entity_poly.pdbx_strand_id
1 'polypeptide(L)'
;MEEPFIIEIEPEVRLWLTNLSANDYERAAHAAGRLARCATTLDEPHSRFIGDGVRELRFEMGRNREAVRISYWLAPGRRVVLLTVFRKTRQRENAEIARARRAKAICETEHEPAHDTFIRDVWTRRLERKSHMVSHAQWKLARDRKVAESISEGEDSAESAERVRRRLELDLAWDLGQAVYDRRTALGLAQTELARRARMSQPQVSKLELGGSMPTVPLLARLARALDADFSLTPLGEGVRVSFIPHDPAHTEAATERAPASAAEAETDADAGAGAERAAATG
;
A
#
# COMPACT_ATOMS: atom_id res chain seq x y z
N MET A 1 2.92 -23.26 6.47
CA MET A 1 2.13 -22.04 6.24
C MET A 1 0.69 -22.47 6.09
N GLU A 2 -0.25 -21.86 6.81
CA GLU A 2 -1.66 -22.20 6.66
C GLU A 2 -2.16 -21.83 5.27
N GLU A 3 -3.15 -22.59 4.77
CA GLU A 3 -3.78 -22.29 3.49
C GLU A 3 -4.49 -20.92 3.54
N PRO A 4 -4.38 -20.10 2.47
CA PRO A 4 -5.11 -18.84 2.39
C PRO A 4 -6.61 -19.04 2.52
N PHE A 5 -7.28 -18.08 3.15
CA PHE A 5 -8.73 -18.01 3.18
C PHE A 5 -9.28 -17.86 1.76
N ILE A 6 -10.43 -18.50 1.52
CA ILE A 6 -11.20 -18.32 0.29
C ILE A 6 -11.88 -16.95 0.36
N ILE A 7 -11.76 -16.16 -0.71
CA ILE A 7 -12.48 -14.90 -0.85
C ILE A 7 -13.78 -15.17 -1.61
N GLU A 8 -14.90 -14.82 -1.00
CA GLU A 8 -16.21 -14.79 -1.65
C GLU A 8 -16.69 -13.34 -1.74
N ILE A 9 -17.53 -13.03 -2.74
CA ILE A 9 -17.96 -11.67 -3.05
C ILE A 9 -19.47 -11.62 -3.24
N GLU A 10 -20.10 -10.65 -2.57
CA GLU A 10 -21.49 -10.28 -2.78
C GLU A 10 -21.69 -9.57 -4.13
N PRO A 11 -22.91 -9.55 -4.69
CA PRO A 11 -23.21 -8.98 -6.02
C PRO A 11 -22.74 -7.53 -6.20
N GLU A 12 -22.79 -6.71 -5.15
CA GLU A 12 -22.30 -5.33 -5.18
C GLU A 12 -20.79 -5.26 -5.45
N VAL A 13 -20.00 -6.02 -4.69
CA VAL A 13 -18.54 -6.06 -4.85
C VAL A 13 -18.19 -6.64 -6.22
N ARG A 14 -18.91 -7.66 -6.67
CA ARG A 14 -18.75 -8.22 -8.02
C ARG A 14 -19.01 -7.21 -9.13
N LEU A 15 -20.11 -6.47 -9.05
CA LEU A 15 -20.46 -5.42 -10.01
C LEU A 15 -19.39 -4.33 -10.02
N TRP A 16 -18.92 -3.91 -8.85
CA TRP A 16 -17.86 -2.94 -8.72
C TRP A 16 -16.55 -3.43 -9.36
N LEU A 17 -16.10 -4.64 -9.01
CA LEU A 17 -14.90 -5.28 -9.58
C LEU A 17 -14.97 -5.41 -11.09
N THR A 18 -16.14 -5.63 -11.67
CA THR A 18 -16.34 -5.74 -13.13
C THR A 18 -16.09 -4.40 -13.85
N ASN A 19 -16.42 -3.29 -13.19
CA ASN A 19 -16.36 -1.95 -13.78
C ASN A 19 -15.02 -1.21 -13.51
N LEU A 20 -14.09 -1.80 -12.75
CA LEU A 20 -12.79 -1.18 -12.49
C LEU A 20 -11.91 -1.10 -13.74
N SER A 21 -11.00 -0.13 -13.80
CA SER A 21 -9.87 -0.20 -14.74
C SER A 21 -8.98 -1.41 -14.43
N ALA A 22 -8.16 -1.87 -15.38
CA ALA A 22 -7.16 -2.90 -15.11
C ALA A 22 -6.24 -2.51 -13.94
N ASN A 23 -5.93 -1.22 -13.84
CA ASN A 23 -5.07 -0.72 -12.76
C ASN A 23 -5.72 -0.87 -11.38
N ASP A 24 -6.97 -0.44 -11.30
CA ASP A 24 -7.72 -0.46 -10.07
C ASP A 24 -8.09 -1.90 -9.65
N TYR A 25 -8.38 -2.77 -10.62
CA TYR A 25 -8.60 -4.19 -10.35
C TYR A 25 -7.38 -4.85 -9.73
N GLU A 26 -6.17 -4.64 -10.26
CA GLU A 26 -4.95 -5.21 -9.67
C GLU A 26 -4.72 -4.70 -8.24
N ARG A 27 -5.04 -3.44 -7.95
CA ARG A 27 -4.97 -2.90 -6.57
C ARG A 27 -5.96 -3.59 -5.63
N ALA A 28 -7.20 -3.79 -6.08
CA ALA A 28 -8.22 -4.49 -5.30
C ALA A 28 -7.85 -5.97 -5.09
N ALA A 29 -7.40 -6.65 -6.15
CA ALA A 29 -6.97 -8.05 -6.11
C ALA A 29 -5.75 -8.25 -5.19
N HIS A 30 -4.82 -7.30 -5.20
CA HIS A 30 -3.66 -7.28 -4.29
C HIS A 30 -4.08 -7.17 -2.82
N ALA A 31 -4.98 -6.23 -2.50
CA ALA A 31 -5.52 -6.07 -1.17
C ALA A 31 -6.29 -7.32 -0.70
N ALA A 32 -7.14 -7.89 -1.55
CA ALA A 32 -7.87 -9.13 -1.27
C ALA A 32 -6.93 -10.33 -1.10
N GLY A 33 -5.86 -10.43 -1.89
CA GLY A 33 -4.87 -11.50 -1.78
C GLY A 33 -4.11 -11.50 -0.46
N ARG A 34 -3.86 -10.32 0.12
CA ARG A 34 -3.34 -10.23 1.50
C ARG A 34 -4.36 -10.58 2.54
N LEU A 35 -5.60 -10.07 2.40
CA LEU A 35 -6.68 -10.43 3.30
C LEU A 35 -6.85 -11.95 3.37
N ALA A 36 -6.80 -12.63 2.23
CA ALA A 36 -6.82 -14.09 2.18
C ALA A 36 -5.68 -14.75 2.98
N ARG A 37 -4.47 -14.19 2.99
CA ARG A 37 -3.32 -14.78 3.70
C ARG A 37 -3.32 -14.49 5.21
N CYS A 38 -3.85 -13.34 5.59
CA CYS A 38 -3.73 -12.82 6.95
C CYS A 38 -5.11 -12.50 7.58
N ALA A 39 -6.19 -13.17 7.18
CA ALA A 39 -7.56 -12.74 7.48
C ALA A 39 -7.85 -12.51 8.98
N THR A 40 -7.22 -13.31 9.85
CA THR A 40 -7.36 -13.26 11.31
C THR A 40 -6.39 -12.29 12.00
N THR A 41 -5.29 -11.93 11.34
CA THR A 41 -4.22 -11.08 11.89
C THR A 41 -4.13 -9.71 11.24
N LEU A 42 -4.81 -9.50 10.11
CA LEU A 42 -4.83 -8.22 9.41
C LEU A 42 -5.64 -7.21 10.22
N ASP A 43 -4.95 -6.16 10.65
CA ASP A 43 -5.51 -5.05 11.43
C ASP A 43 -5.08 -3.70 10.85
N GLU A 44 -5.19 -2.63 11.62
CA GLU A 44 -4.74 -1.30 11.22
C GLU A 44 -3.26 -1.33 10.76
N PRO A 45 -2.92 -0.60 9.69
CA PRO A 45 -3.71 0.43 9.02
C PRO A 45 -4.68 -0.10 7.94
N HIS A 46 -4.61 -1.39 7.64
CA HIS A 46 -5.17 -1.99 6.43
C HIS A 46 -6.53 -2.66 6.63
N SER A 47 -6.81 -3.09 7.84
CA SER A 47 -8.14 -3.51 8.27
C SER A 47 -8.57 -2.71 9.49
N ARG A 48 -9.87 -2.66 9.75
CA ARG A 48 -10.40 -2.13 11.01
C ARG A 48 -11.71 -2.80 11.34
N PHE A 49 -11.90 -3.16 12.60
CA PHE A 49 -13.19 -3.65 13.09
C PHE A 49 -14.22 -2.52 13.19
N ILE A 50 -15.42 -2.75 12.64
CA ILE A 50 -16.51 -1.75 12.60
C ILE A 50 -17.78 -2.20 13.33
N GLY A 51 -17.73 -3.32 14.07
CA GLY A 51 -18.82 -3.85 14.90
C GLY A 51 -19.54 -5.05 14.29
N ASP A 52 -20.22 -5.83 15.14
CA ASP A 52 -21.09 -6.96 14.76
C ASP A 52 -20.41 -8.05 13.90
N GLY A 53 -19.12 -8.28 14.13
CA GLY A 53 -18.32 -9.23 13.34
C GLY A 53 -17.88 -8.70 11.97
N VAL A 54 -18.20 -7.45 11.63
CA VAL A 54 -17.83 -6.80 10.37
C VAL A 54 -16.52 -6.04 10.53
N ARG A 55 -15.66 -6.14 9.51
CA ARG A 55 -14.41 -5.41 9.36
C ARG A 55 -14.42 -4.62 8.04
N GLU A 56 -13.62 -3.56 7.95
CA GLU A 56 -13.36 -2.84 6.70
C GLU A 56 -11.94 -3.10 6.21
N LEU A 57 -11.79 -3.48 4.95
CA LEU A 57 -10.52 -3.50 4.23
C LEU A 57 -10.24 -2.10 3.66
N ARG A 58 -9.03 -1.59 3.86
CA ARG A 58 -8.64 -0.20 3.62
C ARG A 58 -7.50 -0.15 2.60
N PHE A 59 -7.75 0.50 1.47
CA PHE A 59 -6.74 0.73 0.45
C PHE A 59 -7.11 1.96 -0.40
N GLU A 60 -6.24 2.32 -1.34
CA GLU A 60 -6.44 3.45 -2.23
C GLU A 60 -6.52 3.03 -3.69
N MET A 61 -7.28 3.79 -4.47
CA MET A 61 -7.60 3.47 -5.85
C MET A 61 -7.64 4.72 -6.73
N GLY A 62 -7.46 4.55 -8.04
CA GLY A 62 -7.59 5.61 -9.03
C GLY A 62 -6.38 6.53 -9.08
N ARG A 63 -6.37 7.42 -10.09
CA ARG A 63 -5.26 8.39 -10.31
C ARG A 63 -5.09 9.34 -9.13
N ASN A 64 -6.21 9.76 -8.53
CA ASN A 64 -6.22 10.66 -7.38
C ASN A 64 -5.96 9.94 -6.05
N ARG A 65 -5.79 8.61 -6.08
CA ARG A 65 -5.59 7.77 -4.90
C ARG A 65 -6.68 8.03 -3.85
N GLU A 66 -7.91 7.80 -4.28
CA GLU A 66 -9.11 7.91 -3.47
C GLU A 66 -9.15 6.75 -2.47
N ALA A 67 -9.52 7.05 -1.23
CA ALA A 67 -9.64 6.04 -0.20
C ALA A 67 -10.89 5.18 -0.46
N VAL A 68 -10.69 3.88 -0.69
CA VAL A 68 -11.74 2.89 -0.89
C VAL A 68 -11.83 1.99 0.33
N ARG A 69 -13.04 1.53 0.63
CA ARG A 69 -13.33 0.57 1.69
C ARG A 69 -14.16 -0.58 1.13
N ILE A 70 -13.78 -1.79 1.48
CA ILE A 70 -14.62 -2.98 1.28
C ILE A 70 -14.95 -3.54 2.64
N SER A 71 -16.22 -3.64 2.99
CA SER A 71 -16.63 -4.32 4.22
C SER A 71 -16.58 -5.84 4.02
N TYR A 72 -16.20 -6.56 5.06
CA TYR A 72 -16.11 -8.01 5.02
C TYR A 72 -16.39 -8.63 6.39
N TRP A 73 -16.70 -9.92 6.40
CA TRP A 73 -16.75 -10.72 7.62
C TRP A 73 -16.02 -12.05 7.43
N LEU A 74 -15.64 -12.68 8.54
CA LEU A 74 -14.99 -13.99 8.54
C LEU A 74 -16.06 -15.06 8.74
N ALA A 75 -16.36 -15.80 7.68
CA ALA A 75 -17.31 -16.89 7.70
C ALA A 75 -16.65 -18.22 8.12
N PRO A 76 -17.42 -19.19 8.66
CA PRO A 76 -16.90 -20.52 8.98
C PRO A 76 -16.24 -21.19 7.76
N GLY A 77 -15.24 -22.05 8.00
CA GLY A 77 -14.55 -22.78 6.94
C GLY A 77 -13.45 -21.99 6.21
N ARG A 78 -12.76 -21.07 6.91
CA ARG A 78 -11.70 -20.20 6.37
C ARG A 78 -12.16 -19.39 5.14
N ARG A 79 -13.33 -18.78 5.25
CA ARG A 79 -13.90 -17.92 4.21
C ARG A 79 -13.94 -16.47 4.66
N VAL A 80 -13.67 -15.58 3.71
CA VAL A 80 -13.84 -14.14 3.87
C VAL A 80 -14.87 -13.71 2.84
N VAL A 81 -15.98 -13.15 3.31
CA VAL A 81 -17.04 -12.66 2.41
C VAL A 81 -16.94 -11.15 2.33
N LEU A 82 -16.69 -10.62 1.12
CA LEU A 82 -16.71 -9.19 0.83
C LEU A 82 -18.15 -8.75 0.56
N LEU A 83 -18.68 -7.86 1.40
CA LEU A 83 -20.10 -7.53 1.46
C LEU A 83 -20.45 -6.28 0.64
N THR A 84 -19.84 -5.16 1.00
CA THR A 84 -20.15 -3.85 0.41
C THR A 84 -18.90 -3.05 0.11
N VAL A 85 -18.98 -2.12 -0.83
CA VAL A 85 -17.86 -1.25 -1.21
C VAL A 85 -18.31 0.21 -1.24
N PHE A 86 -17.44 1.11 -0.77
CA PHE A 86 -17.68 2.55 -0.84
C PHE A 86 -16.38 3.33 -0.93
N ARG A 87 -16.48 4.55 -1.45
CA ARG A 87 -15.40 5.55 -1.40
C ARG A 87 -15.58 6.41 -0.16
N LYS A 88 -14.51 6.67 0.57
CA LYS A 88 -14.56 7.52 1.76
C LYS A 88 -14.78 8.97 1.32
N THR A 89 -15.90 9.54 1.74
CA THR A 89 -16.28 10.94 1.49
C THR A 89 -16.17 11.80 2.75
N ARG A 90 -16.31 11.20 3.94
CA ARG A 90 -16.28 11.86 5.24
C ARG A 90 -15.44 11.08 6.24
N GLN A 91 -15.17 11.68 7.41
CA GLN A 91 -14.44 10.99 8.49
C GLN A 91 -15.27 9.93 9.21
N ARG A 92 -16.59 10.10 9.29
CA ARG A 92 -17.53 9.16 9.89
C ARG A 92 -18.57 8.75 8.86
N GLU A 93 -18.61 7.48 8.51
CA GLU A 93 -19.47 6.92 7.46
C GLU A 93 -20.55 6.01 8.09
N ASN A 94 -21.32 6.55 9.06
CA ASN A 94 -22.28 5.75 9.85
C ASN A 94 -23.31 5.01 8.98
N ALA A 95 -23.75 5.62 7.88
CA ALA A 95 -24.68 4.99 6.94
C ALA A 95 -24.06 3.76 6.26
N GLU A 96 -22.79 3.83 5.88
CA GLU A 96 -22.06 2.71 5.27
C GLU A 96 -21.79 1.59 6.28
N ILE A 97 -21.47 1.94 7.54
CA ILE A 97 -21.32 0.95 8.61
C ILE A 97 -22.64 0.21 8.85
N ALA A 98 -23.75 0.94 8.95
CA ALA A 98 -25.07 0.33 9.12
C ALA A 98 -25.46 -0.55 7.92
N ARG A 99 -25.09 -0.13 6.70
CA ARG A 99 -25.32 -0.89 5.46
C ARG A 99 -24.51 -2.18 5.44
N ALA A 100 -23.23 -2.13 5.80
CA ALA A 100 -22.37 -3.31 5.90
C ALA A 100 -22.89 -4.32 6.93
N ARG A 101 -23.38 -3.85 8.08
CA ARG A 101 -23.98 -4.72 9.11
C ARG A 101 -25.26 -5.39 8.64
N ARG A 102 -26.14 -4.66 7.94
CA ARG A 102 -27.33 -5.25 7.32
C ARG A 102 -26.96 -6.29 6.26
N ALA A 103 -25.98 -5.99 5.40
CA ALA A 103 -25.49 -6.93 4.40
C ALA A 103 -24.94 -8.21 5.05
N LYS A 104 -24.16 -8.09 6.14
CA LYS A 104 -23.71 -9.26 6.92
C LYS A 104 -24.89 -10.07 7.45
N ALA A 105 -25.88 -9.44 8.08
CA ALA A 105 -27.01 -10.14 8.66
C ALA A 105 -27.80 -10.96 7.62
N ILE A 106 -28.04 -10.39 6.44
CA ILE A 106 -28.69 -11.08 5.30
C ILE A 106 -27.81 -12.23 4.81
N CYS A 107 -26.53 -11.94 4.56
CA CYS A 107 -25.56 -12.93 4.09
C CYS A 107 -25.50 -14.11 5.06
N GLU A 108 -25.35 -13.87 6.37
CA GLU A 108 -25.24 -14.89 7.42
C GLU A 108 -26.48 -15.79 7.51
N THR A 109 -27.70 -15.25 7.31
CA THR A 109 -28.93 -16.04 7.32
C THR A 109 -29.11 -16.90 6.07
N GLU A 110 -28.58 -16.44 4.93
CA GLU A 110 -28.73 -17.09 3.62
C GLU A 110 -27.45 -17.82 3.19
N HIS A 111 -26.46 -17.94 4.09
CA HIS A 111 -25.09 -18.30 3.71
C HIS A 111 -24.91 -19.78 3.35
N GLU A 112 -25.11 -20.10 2.08
CA GLU A 112 -24.52 -21.28 1.45
C GLU A 112 -23.13 -20.95 0.85
N PRO A 113 -22.22 -21.93 0.70
CA PRO A 113 -20.98 -21.74 -0.04
C PRO A 113 -21.23 -21.15 -1.43
N ALA A 114 -20.32 -20.28 -1.90
CA ALA A 114 -20.47 -19.67 -3.21
C ALA A 114 -20.56 -20.75 -4.32
N HIS A 115 -21.65 -20.69 -5.10
CA HIS A 115 -21.90 -21.64 -6.21
C HIS A 115 -21.33 -21.17 -7.55
N ASP A 116 -20.97 -19.88 -7.66
CA ASP A 116 -20.41 -19.27 -8.86
C ASP A 116 -18.94 -18.88 -8.67
N THR A 117 -18.17 -18.81 -9.74
CA THR A 117 -16.75 -18.42 -9.74
C THR A 117 -16.57 -17.10 -10.50
N PHE A 118 -16.04 -16.10 -9.82
CA PHE A 118 -15.63 -14.84 -10.43
C PHE A 118 -14.13 -14.86 -10.75
N ILE A 119 -13.83 -14.84 -12.05
CA ILE A 119 -12.50 -14.61 -12.60
C ILE A 119 -12.59 -13.39 -13.49
N ARG A 120 -11.70 -12.41 -13.30
CA ARG A 120 -11.51 -11.32 -14.24
C ARG A 120 -10.11 -11.42 -14.81
N ASP A 121 -10.04 -11.76 -16.10
CA ASP A 121 -8.85 -11.50 -16.88
C ASP A 121 -8.97 -10.09 -17.45
N VAL A 122 -7.99 -9.25 -17.13
CA VAL A 122 -7.94 -7.83 -17.54
C VAL A 122 -6.89 -7.58 -18.60
N TRP A 123 -6.15 -8.63 -18.98
CA TRP A 123 -5.00 -8.58 -19.88
C TRP A 123 -5.29 -9.35 -21.17
N THR A 124 -6.07 -10.44 -21.10
CA THR A 124 -6.59 -11.06 -22.31
C THR A 124 -7.71 -10.19 -22.91
N ARG A 125 -7.58 -9.80 -24.19
CA ARG A 125 -8.64 -9.11 -24.97
C ARG A 125 -9.93 -9.94 -25.14
N ARG A 126 -10.08 -11.06 -24.44
CA ARG A 126 -11.21 -11.97 -24.54
C ARG A 126 -12.26 -11.57 -23.52
N LEU A 127 -13.22 -10.76 -23.96
CA LEU A 127 -14.46 -10.52 -23.21
C LEU A 127 -15.31 -11.79 -23.23
N GLU A 128 -15.05 -12.75 -22.33
CA GLU A 128 -16.02 -13.82 -22.07
C GLU A 128 -17.18 -13.26 -21.26
N ARG A 129 -18.13 -12.65 -21.97
CA ARG A 129 -19.45 -12.36 -21.44
C ARG A 129 -20.25 -13.66 -21.38
N LYS A 130 -20.33 -14.25 -20.19
CA LYS A 130 -21.58 -14.77 -19.61
C LYS A 130 -21.30 -15.22 -18.19
N SER A 131 -21.77 -14.44 -17.23
CA SER A 131 -21.92 -14.95 -15.87
C SER A 131 -23.16 -14.30 -15.25
N HIS A 132 -23.99 -15.15 -14.65
CA HIS A 132 -25.30 -14.76 -14.11
C HIS A 132 -25.06 -13.82 -12.92
N MET A 133 -25.46 -12.55 -13.09
CA MET A 133 -25.16 -11.41 -12.22
C MET A 133 -25.85 -11.42 -10.85
N VAL A 134 -26.42 -12.54 -10.42
CA VAL A 134 -27.39 -12.56 -9.31
C VAL A 134 -26.91 -13.36 -8.09
N SER A 135 -25.81 -14.12 -8.19
CA SER A 135 -25.31 -14.93 -7.08
C SER A 135 -23.99 -14.43 -6.49
N HIS A 136 -23.86 -14.65 -5.18
CA HIS A 136 -22.62 -14.64 -4.41
C HIS A 136 -21.61 -15.62 -5.04
N ALA A 137 -20.36 -15.19 -5.20
CA ALA A 137 -19.35 -15.89 -6.00
C ALA A 137 -18.00 -16.02 -5.30
N GLN A 138 -17.27 -17.11 -5.56
CA GLN A 138 -15.88 -17.26 -5.15
C GLN A 138 -14.99 -16.42 -6.08
N TRP A 139 -14.21 -15.50 -5.53
CA TRP A 139 -13.25 -14.72 -6.31
C TRP A 139 -11.91 -15.46 -6.42
N LYS A 140 -11.61 -15.98 -7.60
CA LYS A 140 -10.30 -16.59 -7.91
C LYS A 140 -9.32 -15.49 -8.30
N LEU A 141 -8.29 -15.29 -7.47
CA LEU A 141 -7.27 -14.28 -7.72
C LEU A 141 -6.28 -14.79 -8.76
N ALA A 142 -5.66 -13.88 -9.51
CA ALA A 142 -4.72 -14.25 -10.58
C ALA A 142 -3.54 -15.14 -10.13
N ARG A 143 -3.22 -15.17 -8.83
CA ARG A 143 -2.21 -16.06 -8.25
C ARG A 143 -2.67 -17.52 -8.15
N ASP A 144 -3.97 -17.76 -8.01
CA ASP A 144 -4.55 -19.11 -7.87
C ASP A 144 -4.51 -19.86 -9.21
N ARG A 145 -4.29 -19.10 -10.31
CA ARG A 145 -4.15 -19.58 -11.69
C ARG A 145 -2.81 -20.26 -11.99
N LYS A 146 -1.75 -19.93 -11.24
CA LYS A 146 -0.37 -20.43 -11.48
C LYS A 146 -0.21 -21.94 -11.24
N VAL A 147 -1.21 -22.62 -10.68
CA VAL A 147 -1.26 -24.09 -10.57
C VAL A 147 -1.98 -24.74 -11.77
N ALA A 148 -2.76 -23.98 -12.55
CA ALA A 148 -3.49 -24.49 -13.71
C ALA A 148 -2.83 -24.17 -15.06
N GLU A 149 -2.11 -23.05 -15.17
CA GLU A 149 -1.52 -22.56 -16.44
C GLU A 149 -0.04 -22.90 -16.63
N SER A 150 0.56 -23.73 -15.76
CA SER A 150 1.92 -24.26 -15.94
C SER A 150 2.10 -25.13 -17.20
N ILE A 151 1.13 -25.17 -18.14
CA ILE A 151 1.18 -25.92 -19.41
C ILE A 151 0.64 -25.10 -20.60
N SER A 152 0.67 -23.76 -20.58
CA SER A 152 0.49 -22.99 -21.83
C SER A 152 1.48 -21.84 -21.96
N GLU A 153 2.70 -22.20 -22.32
CA GLU A 153 3.71 -21.31 -22.90
C GLU A 153 3.11 -20.61 -24.12
N GLY A 154 3.02 -19.27 -24.10
CA GLY A 154 2.60 -18.51 -25.29
C GLY A 154 2.03 -17.11 -25.09
N GLU A 155 1.87 -16.59 -23.88
CA GLU A 155 1.50 -15.16 -23.70
C GLU A 155 2.75 -14.26 -23.78
N ASP A 156 2.66 -13.12 -24.49
CA ASP A 156 3.75 -12.19 -24.73
C ASP A 156 4.55 -11.92 -23.44
N SER A 157 5.82 -12.35 -23.43
CA SER A 157 6.71 -12.28 -22.27
C SER A 157 6.81 -10.86 -21.67
N ALA A 158 6.68 -9.83 -22.52
CA ALA A 158 6.64 -8.44 -22.10
C ALA A 158 5.40 -8.07 -21.27
N GLU A 159 4.21 -8.53 -21.65
CA GLU A 159 2.96 -8.31 -20.91
C GLU A 159 2.97 -9.04 -19.57
N SER A 160 3.50 -10.27 -19.56
CA SER A 160 3.76 -11.03 -18.33
C SER A 160 4.77 -10.32 -17.41
N ALA A 161 5.84 -9.76 -17.97
CA ALA A 161 6.85 -9.02 -17.20
C ALA A 161 6.30 -7.71 -16.60
N GLU A 162 5.47 -6.98 -17.33
CA GLU A 162 4.82 -5.76 -16.81
C GLU A 162 3.89 -6.08 -15.64
N ARG A 163 3.07 -7.14 -15.75
CA ARG A 163 2.21 -7.63 -14.66
C ARG A 163 3.01 -7.99 -13.42
N VAL A 164 4.14 -8.68 -13.58
CA VAL A 164 5.04 -9.04 -12.47
C VAL A 164 5.63 -7.79 -11.83
N ARG A 165 6.21 -6.88 -12.62
CA ARG A 165 6.80 -5.61 -12.11
C ARG A 165 5.80 -4.81 -11.29
N ARG A 166 4.59 -4.66 -11.82
CA ARG A 166 3.51 -3.93 -11.17
C ARG A 166 3.08 -4.56 -9.85
N ARG A 167 3.02 -5.90 -9.78
CA ARG A 167 2.73 -6.60 -8.53
C ARG A 167 3.83 -6.37 -7.50
N LEU A 168 5.09 -6.49 -7.91
CA LEU A 168 6.25 -6.22 -7.05
C LEU A 168 6.24 -4.76 -6.54
N GLU A 169 5.85 -3.80 -7.37
CA GLU A 169 5.72 -2.40 -6.95
C GLU A 169 4.61 -2.22 -5.90
N LEU A 170 3.46 -2.87 -6.06
CA LEU A 170 2.38 -2.85 -5.07
C LEU A 170 2.78 -3.53 -3.75
N ASP A 171 3.50 -4.64 -3.82
CA ASP A 171 4.05 -5.33 -2.65
C ASP A 171 5.03 -4.40 -1.91
N LEU A 172 6.00 -3.82 -2.62
CA LEU A 172 6.99 -2.92 -2.03
C LEU A 172 6.36 -1.65 -1.43
N ALA A 173 5.42 -1.01 -2.12
CA ALA A 173 4.76 0.20 -1.63
C ALA A 173 4.01 -0.08 -0.31
N TRP A 174 3.40 -1.25 -0.20
CA TRP A 174 2.76 -1.68 1.02
C TRP A 174 3.74 -2.00 2.13
N ASP A 175 4.77 -2.80 1.86
CA ASP A 175 5.76 -3.19 2.87
C ASP A 175 6.44 -1.96 3.46
N LEU A 176 6.66 -0.93 2.63
CA LEU A 176 7.13 0.37 3.07
C LEU A 176 6.11 1.07 3.97
N GLY A 177 4.85 1.15 3.54
CA GLY A 177 3.76 1.73 4.33
C GLY A 177 3.61 1.06 5.70
N GLN A 178 3.68 -0.28 5.72
CA GLN A 178 3.64 -1.09 6.93
C GLN A 178 4.85 -0.81 7.82
N ALA A 179 6.07 -0.76 7.27
CA ALA A 179 7.27 -0.45 8.04
C ALA A 179 7.22 0.95 8.69
N VAL A 180 6.61 1.94 8.00
CA VAL A 180 6.35 3.28 8.56
C VAL A 180 5.33 3.19 9.71
N TYR A 181 4.22 2.47 9.50
CA TYR A 181 3.19 2.28 10.52
C TYR A 181 3.74 1.58 11.77
N ASP A 182 4.49 0.49 11.59
CA ASP A 182 5.05 -0.32 12.67
C ASP A 182 6.01 0.52 13.51
N ARG A 183 6.94 1.23 12.87
CA ARG A 183 7.86 2.09 13.60
C ARG A 183 7.14 3.24 14.30
N ARG A 184 6.16 3.87 13.64
CA ARG A 184 5.37 4.95 14.24
C ARG A 184 4.63 4.48 15.50
N THR A 185 3.99 3.32 15.42
CA THR A 185 3.21 2.76 16.54
C THR A 185 4.11 2.27 17.66
N ALA A 186 5.29 1.71 17.34
CA ALA A 186 6.30 1.37 18.34
C ALA A 186 6.81 2.60 19.12
N LEU A 187 6.78 3.79 18.51
CA LEU A 187 7.09 5.06 19.18
C LEU A 187 5.87 5.69 19.89
N GLY A 188 4.70 5.07 19.84
CA GLY A 188 3.45 5.63 20.40
C GLY A 188 2.95 6.88 19.69
N LEU A 189 3.41 7.15 18.47
CA LEU A 189 3.07 8.38 17.74
C LEU A 189 1.73 8.24 17.01
N ALA A 190 0.89 9.27 17.08
CA ALA A 190 -0.25 9.41 16.17
C ALA A 190 0.21 9.77 14.75
N GLN A 191 -0.61 9.48 13.73
CA GLN A 191 -0.29 9.86 12.34
C GLN A 191 -0.09 11.38 12.18
N THR A 192 -0.86 12.20 12.92
CA THR A 192 -0.71 13.67 12.94
C THR A 192 0.65 14.10 13.47
N GLU A 193 1.17 13.40 14.46
CA GLU A 193 2.47 13.69 15.06
C GLU A 193 3.61 13.29 14.13
N LEU A 194 3.54 12.11 13.49
CA LEU A 194 4.49 11.75 12.43
C LEU A 194 4.44 12.76 11.28
N ALA A 195 3.24 13.18 10.87
CA ALA A 195 3.07 14.17 9.82
C ALA A 195 3.77 15.50 10.16
N ARG A 196 3.58 15.99 11.41
CA ARG A 196 4.27 17.18 11.91
C ARG A 196 5.79 17.01 11.87
N ARG A 197 6.33 15.90 12.40
CA ARG A 197 7.78 15.60 12.42
C ARG A 197 8.36 15.50 11.01
N ALA A 198 7.64 14.87 10.09
CA ALA A 198 8.06 14.66 8.71
C ALA A 198 7.73 15.83 7.77
N ARG A 199 7.16 16.95 8.25
CA ARG A 199 6.66 18.06 7.41
C ARG A 199 5.76 17.59 6.28
N MET A 200 4.78 16.76 6.63
CA MET A 200 3.75 16.20 5.77
C MET A 200 2.38 16.53 6.32
N SER A 201 1.34 16.35 5.52
CA SER A 201 -0.03 16.34 6.03
C SER A 201 -0.39 14.96 6.59
N GLN A 202 -1.29 14.90 7.57
CA GLN A 202 -1.79 13.62 8.09
C GLN A 202 -2.41 12.74 6.97
N PRO A 203 -3.17 13.28 5.99
CA PRO A 203 -3.63 12.50 4.85
C PRO A 203 -2.51 11.89 4.02
N GLN A 204 -1.38 12.59 3.84
CA GLN A 204 -0.21 12.04 3.14
C GLN A 204 0.43 10.87 3.91
N VAL A 205 0.53 10.98 5.23
CA VAL A 205 1.02 9.87 6.08
C VAL A 205 0.07 8.67 6.01
N SER A 206 -1.24 8.90 6.13
CA SER A 206 -2.22 7.80 6.01
C SER A 206 -2.17 7.13 4.64
N LYS A 207 -1.98 7.90 3.56
CA LYS A 207 -1.84 7.40 2.19
C LYS A 207 -0.60 6.54 2.01
N LEU A 208 0.51 6.99 2.59
CA LEU A 208 1.76 6.26 2.60
C LEU A 208 1.61 4.94 3.38
N GLU A 209 1.07 4.97 4.59
CA GLU A 209 0.88 3.78 5.44
C GLU A 209 -0.05 2.74 4.78
N LEU A 210 -0.99 3.17 3.94
CA LEU A 210 -1.87 2.28 3.17
C LEU A 210 -1.22 1.72 1.89
N GLY A 211 0.05 2.03 1.62
CA GLY A 211 0.74 1.64 0.38
C GLY A 211 0.18 2.33 -0.87
N GLY A 212 -0.46 3.49 -0.69
CA GLY A 212 -1.07 4.25 -1.79
C GLY A 212 -0.05 4.81 -2.78
N SER A 213 1.17 5.08 -2.33
CA SER A 213 2.22 5.75 -3.10
C SER A 213 3.61 5.21 -2.83
N MET A 214 4.42 5.08 -3.89
CA MET A 214 5.86 4.86 -3.75
C MET A 214 6.55 6.17 -3.35
N PRO A 215 7.17 6.27 -2.16
CA PRO A 215 7.90 7.45 -1.75
C PRO A 215 9.24 7.56 -2.51
N THR A 216 9.73 8.79 -2.63
CA THR A 216 11.07 9.04 -3.18
C THR A 216 12.14 8.91 -2.10
N VAL A 217 13.40 8.74 -2.50
CA VAL A 217 14.54 8.68 -1.56
C VAL A 217 14.60 9.90 -0.62
N PRO A 218 14.40 11.16 -1.08
CA PRO A 218 14.31 12.30 -0.16
C PRO A 218 13.19 12.22 0.87
N LEU A 219 12.03 11.66 0.49
CA LEU A 219 10.93 11.43 1.43
C LEU A 219 11.29 10.35 2.45
N LEU A 220 11.97 9.28 2.02
CA LEU A 220 12.45 8.22 2.91
C LEU A 220 13.43 8.74 3.96
N ALA A 221 14.43 9.53 3.55
CA ALA A 221 15.37 10.17 4.47
C ALA A 221 14.69 11.14 5.47
N ARG A 222 13.55 11.73 5.06
CA ARG A 222 12.75 12.58 5.96
C ARG A 222 11.93 11.76 6.96
N LEU A 223 11.35 10.64 6.52
CA LEU A 223 10.61 9.72 7.38
C LEU A 223 11.54 9.04 8.38
N ALA A 224 12.73 8.60 7.96
CA ALA A 224 13.76 7.99 8.80
C ALA A 224 14.09 8.88 10.00
N ARG A 225 14.41 10.15 9.73
CA ARG A 225 14.64 11.16 10.77
C ARG A 225 13.42 11.42 11.66
N ALA A 226 12.22 11.47 11.08
CA ALA A 226 10.99 11.71 11.85
C ALA A 226 10.60 10.53 12.76
N LEU A 227 11.07 9.32 12.43
CA LEU A 227 10.83 8.05 13.10
C LEU A 227 12.02 7.59 13.96
N ASP A 228 13.00 8.45 14.19
CA ASP A 228 14.21 8.15 14.96
C ASP A 228 14.81 6.78 14.55
N ALA A 229 14.90 6.53 13.23
CA ALA A 229 15.28 5.24 12.67
C ALA A 229 16.13 5.35 11.40
N ASP A 230 17.00 4.38 11.18
CA ASP A 230 17.66 4.13 9.91
C ASP A 230 16.72 3.39 8.97
N PHE A 231 16.76 3.74 7.69
CA PHE A 231 15.99 3.06 6.65
C PHE A 231 16.85 2.03 5.93
N SER A 232 16.39 0.78 5.88
CA SER A 232 17.07 -0.30 5.17
C SER A 232 16.13 -1.03 4.20
N LEU A 233 16.67 -1.28 3.00
CA LEU A 233 16.09 -2.16 1.97
C LEU A 233 17.02 -3.34 1.78
N THR A 234 16.55 -4.53 2.12
CA THR A 234 17.32 -5.77 2.00
C THR A 234 16.68 -6.66 0.93
N PRO A 235 17.40 -6.98 -0.17
CA PRO A 235 16.91 -7.96 -1.15
C PRO A 235 16.68 -9.33 -0.49
N LEU A 236 15.54 -9.97 -0.77
CA LEU A 236 15.19 -11.30 -0.28
C LEU A 236 14.55 -12.12 -1.41
N GLY A 237 15.35 -12.94 -2.09
CA GLY A 237 14.91 -13.67 -3.27
C GLY A 237 14.42 -12.71 -4.36
N GLU A 238 13.17 -12.85 -4.80
CA GLU A 238 12.53 -11.96 -5.77
C GLU A 238 11.90 -10.70 -5.14
N GLY A 239 11.91 -10.59 -3.80
CA GLY A 239 11.32 -9.49 -3.05
C GLY A 239 12.34 -8.58 -2.37
N VAL A 240 11.82 -7.59 -1.64
CA VAL A 240 12.63 -6.66 -0.84
C VAL A 240 12.00 -6.55 0.55
N ARG A 241 12.81 -6.73 1.60
CA ARG A 241 12.39 -6.40 2.97
C ARG A 241 12.67 -4.94 3.23
N VAL A 242 11.63 -4.24 3.69
CA VAL A 242 11.70 -2.84 4.13
C VAL A 242 11.73 -2.80 5.65
N SER A 243 12.58 -1.97 6.23
CA SER A 243 12.63 -1.78 7.68
C SER A 243 13.05 -0.36 8.07
N PHE A 244 12.50 0.12 9.17
CA PHE A 244 12.96 1.29 9.91
C PHE A 244 13.57 0.82 11.23
N ILE A 245 14.89 0.73 11.27
CA ILE A 245 15.65 0.20 12.40
C ILE A 245 15.87 1.35 13.39
N PRO A 246 15.48 1.22 14.68
CA PRO A 246 15.73 2.26 15.67
C PRO A 246 17.21 2.63 15.71
N HIS A 247 17.54 3.92 15.84
CA HIS A 247 18.93 4.30 16.11
C HIS A 247 19.32 3.69 17.47
N ASP A 248 20.39 2.91 17.49
CA ASP A 248 21.03 2.55 18.74
C ASP A 248 21.69 3.83 19.32
N PRO A 249 21.37 4.26 20.54
CA PRO A 249 22.02 5.41 21.16
C PRO A 249 23.56 5.31 21.16
N ALA A 250 24.13 4.10 21.09
CA ALA A 250 25.59 3.90 21.01
C ALA A 250 26.24 4.42 19.71
N HIS A 251 25.49 4.55 18.60
CA HIS A 251 26.04 5.03 17.32
C HIS A 251 25.99 6.55 17.15
N THR A 252 25.26 7.27 18.01
CA THR A 252 25.13 8.73 17.92
C THR A 252 26.39 9.45 18.42
N GLU A 253 27.07 8.89 19.42
CA GLU A 253 28.34 9.43 19.93
C GLU A 253 29.48 9.31 18.88
N ALA A 254 29.55 8.17 18.17
CA ALA A 254 30.58 7.94 17.14
C ALA A 254 30.46 8.85 15.90
N ALA A 255 29.25 9.35 15.59
CA ALA A 255 29.03 10.27 14.47
C ALA A 255 29.35 11.73 14.84
N THR A 256 29.23 12.10 16.11
CA THR A 256 29.56 13.45 16.59
C THR A 256 31.08 13.63 16.72
N GLU A 257 31.84 12.56 17.00
CA GLU A 257 33.32 12.59 16.96
C GLU A 257 33.94 12.63 15.55
N ARG A 258 33.16 12.38 14.49
CA ARG A 258 33.63 12.37 13.09
C ARG A 258 33.27 13.62 12.27
N ALA A 259 33.01 14.76 12.92
CA ALA A 259 33.05 16.04 12.23
C ALA A 259 34.51 16.41 11.92
N PRO A 260 34.92 16.69 10.66
CA PRO A 260 36.29 17.05 10.38
C PRO A 260 36.58 18.46 10.90
N ALA A 261 37.52 18.55 11.83
CA ALA A 261 38.25 19.77 12.12
C ALA A 261 39.17 20.08 10.92
N SER A 262 38.66 20.70 9.86
CA SER A 262 39.49 21.40 8.88
C SER A 262 38.70 22.50 8.15
N ALA A 263 38.53 23.63 8.82
CA ALA A 263 38.12 24.89 8.19
C ALA A 263 38.73 26.09 8.93
N ALA A 264 39.99 25.97 9.33
CA ALA A 264 40.81 27.10 9.73
C ALA A 264 42.17 26.93 9.05
N GLU A 265 42.71 28.04 8.53
CA GLU A 265 43.99 28.18 7.80
C GLU A 265 43.88 28.16 6.26
N ALA A 266 43.46 29.31 5.72
CA ALA A 266 43.96 29.82 4.44
C ALA A 266 43.80 31.36 4.38
N GLU A 267 44.56 32.06 5.22
CA GLU A 267 44.92 33.47 5.01
C GLU A 267 46.45 33.54 5.00
N THR A 268 47.05 33.77 3.83
CA THR A 268 48.28 34.57 3.65
C THR A 268 48.45 34.93 2.18
N ASP A 269 48.14 36.18 1.87
CA ASP A 269 49.04 37.20 1.29
C ASP A 269 49.94 36.82 0.09
N ALA A 270 49.72 37.50 -1.05
CA ALA A 270 50.73 37.77 -2.06
C ALA A 270 50.30 38.97 -2.94
N ASP A 271 50.69 40.16 -2.48
CA ASP A 271 50.81 41.40 -3.24
C ASP A 271 52.02 41.34 -4.20
N ALA A 272 51.83 41.77 -5.45
CA ALA A 272 52.83 42.44 -6.30
C ALA A 272 52.16 42.89 -7.62
N GLY A 273 51.93 44.19 -7.74
CA GLY A 273 51.20 44.80 -8.83
C GLY A 273 51.98 45.07 -10.13
N ALA A 274 51.24 45.57 -11.11
CA ALA A 274 51.75 46.42 -12.17
C ALA A 274 50.61 47.34 -12.63
N GLY A 275 50.79 48.64 -12.42
CA GLY A 275 49.83 49.68 -12.80
C GLY A 275 49.85 49.97 -14.30
N ALA A 276 48.74 50.48 -14.80
CA ALA A 276 48.71 51.45 -15.88
C ALA A 276 47.42 52.28 -15.81
N GLU A 277 47.63 53.57 -15.96
CA GLU A 277 46.78 54.73 -15.70
C GLU A 277 45.76 55.04 -16.82
N ARG A 278 44.75 55.86 -16.45
CA ARG A 278 44.00 56.85 -17.29
C ARG A 278 42.88 56.30 -18.19
N ALA A 279 41.72 56.95 -18.36
CA ALA A 279 41.20 58.24 -17.92
C ALA A 279 39.65 58.23 -18.02
N ALA A 280 39.04 59.19 -17.32
CA ALA A 280 37.62 59.50 -17.27
C ALA A 280 36.96 59.82 -18.62
N ALA A 281 35.65 59.54 -18.74
CA ALA A 281 34.66 60.50 -19.25
C ALA A 281 33.23 60.01 -19.03
N THR A 282 32.46 60.87 -18.37
CA THR A 282 31.00 60.94 -18.30
C THR A 282 30.39 61.17 -19.68
N GLY A 283 29.23 60.56 -19.98
CA GLY A 283 28.44 60.82 -21.18
C GLY A 283 27.50 59.68 -21.54
#